data_AF-A0A0F4RHZ6-F1
#
_entry.id   AF-A0A0F4RHZ6-F1
#
_cell.length_a   1.000
_cell.length_b   1.000
_cell.length_c   1.000
_cell.angle_alpha   90.00
_cell.angle_beta   90.00
_cell.angle_gamma   90.00
#
_symmetry.space_group_name_H-M   'P 1'
#
loop_
_entity.id
_entity.type
_entity.pdbx_description
1 polymer ?
#
loop_
_entity_poly.entity_id
_entity_poly.type
_entity_poly.pdbx_seq_one_letter_code
_entity_poly.pdbx_strand_id
1 'polypeptide(L)'
;MKNSLKLSAIIAFASMATTAAAECTEALVQEKTTEISTGVQALAATDPEKMMEITTALQTAMTEAAAAEDMEAVCTSLDEILAELNG
;
A
#
# COMPACT_ATOMS: atom_id res chain seq x y z
N MET A 1 -40.19 36.51 -17.06
CA MET A 1 -39.28 36.45 -15.89
C MET A 1 -38.63 35.08 -15.88
N LYS A 2 -37.37 35.00 -16.30
CA LYS A 2 -36.60 33.75 -16.43
C LYS A 2 -35.27 34.05 -15.74
N ASN A 3 -35.18 33.75 -14.45
CA ASN A 3 -33.93 33.82 -13.68
C ASN A 3 -34.09 33.01 -12.39
N SER A 4 -33.51 31.82 -12.36
CA SER A 4 -33.24 31.09 -11.12
C SER A 4 -31.93 30.36 -11.30
N LEU A 5 -30.88 31.17 -11.45
CA LEU A 5 -29.49 30.79 -11.30
C LEU A 5 -29.30 30.32 -9.84
N LYS A 6 -29.46 29.02 -9.58
CA LYS A 6 -28.95 28.41 -8.36
C LYS A 6 -27.51 27.99 -8.61
N LEU A 7 -26.65 28.99 -8.52
CA LEU A 7 -25.26 28.82 -8.14
C LEU A 7 -25.22 28.19 -6.74
N SER A 8 -24.21 27.34 -6.50
CA SER A 8 -23.63 26.96 -5.20
C SER A 8 -23.61 25.45 -4.95
N ALA A 9 -22.54 24.83 -5.44
CA ALA A 9 -21.58 24.02 -4.67
C ALA A 9 -20.94 23.00 -5.63
N ILE A 10 -20.06 23.50 -6.48
CA ILE A 10 -19.00 22.69 -7.08
C ILE A 10 -18.18 22.19 -5.88
N ILE A 11 -18.37 20.95 -5.47
CA ILE A 11 -17.40 20.26 -4.62
C ILE A 11 -16.16 20.21 -5.49
N ALA A 12 -15.19 21.02 -5.12
CA ALA A 12 -13.89 21.08 -5.73
C ALA A 12 -13.33 19.66 -5.72
N PHE A 13 -13.27 19.05 -6.91
CA PHE A 13 -12.21 18.11 -7.20
C PHE A 13 -10.92 18.91 -7.04
N ALA A 14 -10.39 18.88 -5.82
CA ALA A 14 -9.01 19.23 -5.58
C ALA A 14 -8.20 18.24 -6.43
N SER A 15 -7.79 18.73 -7.60
CA SER A 15 -6.82 18.13 -8.46
C SER A 15 -5.52 18.00 -7.67
N MET A 16 -5.37 16.91 -6.93
CA MET A 16 -4.06 16.41 -6.52
C MET A 16 -3.56 15.52 -7.66
N ALA A 17 -3.18 16.19 -8.74
CA ALA A 17 -2.28 15.62 -9.72
C ALA A 17 -0.86 16.00 -9.29
N THR A 18 -0.27 15.21 -8.39
CA THR A 18 1.16 15.20 -8.12
C THR A 18 1.59 13.75 -7.89
N THR A 19 2.08 13.14 -8.97
CA THR A 19 3.16 12.14 -9.02
C THR A 19 3.07 10.93 -8.09
N ALA A 20 2.76 9.75 -8.65
CA ALA A 20 3.49 8.48 -8.51
C ALA A 20 4.11 8.06 -7.15
N ALA A 21 3.63 8.57 -6.04
CA ALA A 21 3.73 7.99 -4.72
C ALA A 21 2.28 7.67 -4.38
N ALA A 22 1.89 6.39 -4.46
CA ALA A 22 0.63 5.98 -3.88
C ALA A 22 0.70 6.37 -2.41
N GLU A 23 -0.04 7.41 -2.02
CA GLU A 23 -0.02 7.91 -0.65
C GLU A 23 -0.21 6.71 0.27
N CYS A 24 0.72 6.48 1.19
CA CYS A 24 0.71 5.31 2.04
C CYS A 24 -0.48 5.40 3.00
N THR A 25 -1.64 4.99 2.49
CA THR A 25 -2.89 4.98 3.22
C THR A 25 -3.06 3.64 3.91
N GLU A 26 -3.77 3.64 5.03
CA GLU A 26 -4.08 2.42 5.79
C GLU A 26 -4.76 1.36 4.91
N ALA A 27 -5.56 1.79 3.92
CA ALA A 27 -6.17 0.93 2.92
C ALA A 27 -5.14 0.25 2.01
N LEU A 28 -4.13 0.99 1.53
CA LEU A 28 -3.07 0.47 0.69
C LEU A 28 -2.19 -0.52 1.46
N VAL A 29 -1.88 -0.22 2.72
CA VAL A 29 -1.15 -1.13 3.61
C VAL A 29 -1.90 -2.45 3.78
N GLN A 30 -3.20 -2.40 4.09
CA GLN A 30 -4.01 -3.63 4.21
C GLN A 30 -4.09 -4.42 2.90
N GLU A 31 -4.26 -3.73 1.76
CA GLU A 31 -4.30 -4.36 0.45
C GLU A 31 -2.98 -5.11 0.19
N LYS A 32 -1.84 -4.43 0.37
CA LYS A 32 -0.51 -5.02 0.18
C LYS A 32 -0.25 -6.17 1.14
N THR A 33 -0.59 -6.05 2.42
CA THR A 33 -0.44 -7.13 3.39
C THR A 33 -1.27 -8.36 2.99
N THR A 34 -2.48 -8.16 2.47
CA THR A 34 -3.35 -9.23 1.98
C THR A 34 -2.76 -9.91 0.75
N GLU A 35 -2.23 -9.11 -0.18
CA GLU A 35 -1.57 -9.59 -1.39
C GLU A 35 -0.31 -10.39 -1.07
N ILE A 36 0.57 -9.87 -0.20
CA ILE A 36 1.76 -10.58 0.30
C ILE A 36 1.35 -11.90 0.97
N SER A 37 0.35 -11.88 1.85
CA SER A 37 -0.12 -13.08 2.54
C SER A 37 -0.63 -14.14 1.57
N THR A 38 -1.31 -13.73 0.50
CA THR A 38 -1.81 -14.63 -0.55
C THR A 38 -0.65 -15.16 -1.39
N GLY A 39 0.27 -14.28 -1.76
CA GLY A 39 1.48 -14.59 -2.50
C GLY A 39 2.37 -15.58 -1.77
N VAL A 40 2.58 -15.39 -0.47
CA VAL A 40 3.41 -16.25 0.38
C VAL A 40 2.82 -17.66 0.47
N GLN A 41 1.49 -17.78 0.55
CA GLN A 41 0.81 -19.08 0.52
C GLN A 41 1.01 -19.80 -0.81
N ALA A 42 1.01 -19.07 -1.93
CA ALA A 42 1.31 -19.63 -3.24
C ALA A 42 2.80 -20.01 -3.36
N LEU A 43 3.68 -19.14 -2.87
CA LEU A 43 5.13 -19.33 -2.89
C LEU A 43 5.57 -20.51 -2.02
N ALA A 44 4.89 -20.78 -0.90
CA ALA A 44 5.19 -21.93 -0.04
C ALA A 44 5.12 -23.28 -0.76
N ALA A 45 4.35 -23.39 -1.86
CA ALA A 45 4.27 -24.60 -2.66
C ALA A 45 5.39 -24.73 -3.71
N THR A 46 6.05 -23.62 -4.07
CA THR A 46 7.01 -23.57 -5.19
C THR A 46 8.43 -23.21 -4.77
N ASP A 47 8.58 -22.38 -3.74
CA ASP A 47 9.85 -21.86 -3.23
C ASP A 47 9.78 -21.58 -1.70
N PRO A 48 10.01 -22.61 -0.86
CA PRO A 48 9.93 -22.48 0.59
C PRO A 48 11.07 -21.65 1.21
N GLU A 49 12.23 -21.52 0.53
CA GLU A 49 13.33 -20.65 1.00
C GLU A 49 12.94 -19.19 0.86
N LYS A 50 12.48 -18.81 -0.34
CA LYS A 50 12.02 -17.44 -0.62
C LYS A 50 10.81 -17.05 0.25
N MET A 51 9.95 -18.02 0.59
CA MET A 51 8.88 -17.82 1.57
C MET A 51 9.41 -17.43 2.96
N MET A 52 10.43 -18.10 3.49
CA MET A 52 11.02 -17.73 4.78
C MET A 52 11.66 -16.34 4.74
N GLU A 53 12.33 -16.02 3.64
CA GLU A 53 12.97 -14.72 3.43
C GLU A 53 11.94 -13.58 3.46
N ILE A 54 10.87 -13.72 2.66
CA ILE A 54 9.77 -12.76 2.61
C ILE A 54 9.04 -12.63 3.95
N THR A 55 8.78 -13.75 4.64
CA THR A 55 8.10 -13.71 5.94
C THR A 55 8.95 -12.99 6.99
N THR A 56 10.27 -13.15 6.92
CA THR A 56 11.22 -12.45 7.80
C THR A 56 11.28 -10.96 7.46
N ALA A 57 11.36 -10.61 6.16
CA ALA A 57 11.35 -9.23 5.71
C ALA A 57 10.06 -8.51 6.12
N LEU A 58 8.91 -9.17 6.01
CA LEU A 58 7.62 -8.63 6.45
C LEU A 58 7.57 -8.38 7.96
N GLN A 59 8.09 -9.30 8.78
CA GLN A 59 8.14 -9.09 10.23
C GLN A 59 9.06 -7.94 10.61
N THR A 60 10.22 -7.82 9.96
CA THR A 60 11.14 -6.70 10.16
C THR A 60 10.47 -5.38 9.79
N ALA A 61 9.88 -5.30 8.59
CA ALA A 61 9.14 -4.13 8.12
C ALA A 61 8.02 -3.73 9.09
N MET A 62 7.24 -4.68 9.59
CA MET A 62 6.17 -4.41 10.57
C MET A 62 6.71 -3.98 11.94
N THR A 63 7.88 -4.47 12.35
CA THR A 63 8.52 -4.09 13.61
C THR A 63 9.12 -2.68 13.51
N GLU A 64 9.75 -2.36 12.39
CA GLU A 64 10.28 -1.03 12.08
C GLU A 64 9.14 -0.02 11.91
N ALA A 65 8.04 -0.42 11.26
CA ALA A 65 6.78 0.31 11.19
C ALA A 65 6.16 0.61 12.56
N ALA A 66 6.27 -0.31 13.52
CA ALA A 66 5.75 -0.10 14.87
C ALA A 66 6.67 0.80 15.71
N ALA A 67 7.97 0.83 15.39
CA ALA A 67 8.97 1.67 16.05
C ALA A 67 9.04 3.08 15.45
N ALA A 68 8.71 3.23 14.17
CA ALA A 68 8.68 4.49 13.45
C ALA A 68 7.24 5.01 13.32
N GLU A 69 7.00 6.29 13.61
CA GLU A 69 5.73 6.94 13.25
C GLU A 69 5.66 7.26 11.74
N ASP A 70 6.39 6.52 10.92
CA ASP A 70 6.62 6.77 9.50
C ASP A 70 5.92 5.71 8.66
N MET A 71 4.67 6.01 8.29
CA MET A 71 3.87 5.16 7.43
C MET A 71 4.50 4.97 6.05
N GLU A 72 5.24 5.95 5.54
CA GLU A 72 5.83 5.91 4.19
C GLU A 72 6.94 4.85 4.10
N ALA A 73 7.72 4.70 5.17
CA ALA A 73 8.68 3.61 5.32
C ALA A 73 7.99 2.23 5.28
N VAL A 74 6.83 2.09 5.94
CA VAL A 74 6.05 0.84 5.95
C VAL A 74 5.60 0.45 4.55
N CYS A 75 5.01 1.39 3.80
CA CYS A 75 4.59 1.10 2.44
C CYS A 75 5.75 0.76 1.51
N THR A 76 6.89 1.44 1.65
CA THR A 76 8.09 1.15 0.86
C THR A 76 8.56 -0.28 1.11
N SER A 77 8.64 -0.70 2.37
CA SER A 77 9.01 -2.09 2.68
C SER A 77 7.99 -3.10 2.16
N LEU A 78 6.69 -2.80 2.22
CA LEU A 78 5.64 -3.67 1.65
C LEU A 78 5.72 -3.74 0.12
N ASP A 79 6.08 -2.65 -0.55
CA ASP A 79 6.33 -2.61 -1.99
C ASP A 79 7.54 -3.46 -2.38
N GLU A 80 8.65 -3.36 -1.63
CA GLU A 80 9.84 -4.19 -1.84
C GLU A 80 9.53 -5.67 -1.67
N ILE A 81 8.80 -6.03 -0.62
CA ILE A 81 8.38 -7.42 -0.38
C ILE A 81 7.48 -7.94 -1.51
N LEU A 82 6.55 -7.11 -2.02
CA LEU A 82 5.72 -7.49 -3.16
C LEU A 82 6.54 -7.66 -4.44
N ALA A 83 7.55 -6.82 -4.64
CA ALA A 83 8.45 -6.95 -5.79
C ALA A 83 9.27 -8.24 -5.71
N GLU A 84 9.79 -8.61 -4.52
CA GLU A 84 10.49 -9.88 -4.30
C GLU A 84 9.59 -11.09 -4.51
N LEU A 85 8.31 -10.97 -4.13
CA LEU A 85 7.32 -12.02 -4.26
C LEU A 85 6.92 -12.29 -5.72
N ASN A 86 6.83 -11.22 -6.53
CA ASN A 86 6.47 -11.29 -7.94
C ASN A 86 7.68 -11.47 -8.88
N GLY A 87 8.90 -11.30 -8.38
CA GLY A 87 10.16 -11.38 -9.12
C GLY A 87 10.76 -12.78 -9.23
#